data_AF-A0A7R9MFZ4-F1
#
_entry.id   AF-A0A7R9MFZ4-F1
#
_cell.length_a   1.000
_cell.length_b   1.000
_cell.length_c   1.000
_cell.angle_alpha   90.00
_cell.angle_beta   90.00
_cell.angle_gamma   90.00
#
_symmetry.space_group_name_H-M   'P 1'
#
loop_
_entity.id
_entity.type
_entity.pdbx_description
1 polymer ?
#
loop_
_entity_poly.entity_id
_entity_poly.type
_entity_poly.pdbx_seq_one_letter_code
_entity_poly.pdbx_strand_id
1 'polypeptide(L)'
;MHLPTHSLCVMAVVMTIWWSRVDAYFLVIDAHAEECFFDKVSTGTKLGLTFEVVEGGFLDIDVKITGPDNKVIHSEERASSGKYTFAAHMDGNYLYCFGNKMSTMTPKVVMFSMDVGDAPKTEEQLKAQDANHNK
;
A
#
# COMPACT_ATOMS: atom_id res chain seq x y z
N MET A 1 -43.03 -20.38 -6.62
CA MET A 1 -41.58 -20.63 -6.45
C MET A 1 -41.14 -19.90 -5.18
N HIS A 2 -41.09 -20.60 -4.03
CA HIS A 2 -40.58 -20.03 -2.78
C HIS A 2 -39.13 -20.51 -2.63
N LEU A 3 -38.16 -19.60 -2.74
CA LEU A 3 -36.77 -19.92 -2.38
C LEU A 3 -36.71 -20.15 -0.86
N PRO A 4 -36.02 -21.20 -0.38
CA PRO A 4 -35.95 -21.49 1.05
C PRO A 4 -35.17 -20.38 1.75
N THR A 5 -35.79 -19.74 2.73
CA THR A 5 -35.22 -18.71 3.60
C THR A 5 -33.89 -19.14 4.23
N HIS A 6 -33.69 -20.43 4.48
CA HIS A 6 -32.41 -20.99 4.92
C HIS A 6 -31.27 -20.81 3.91
N SER A 7 -31.54 -20.94 2.61
CA SER A 7 -30.52 -20.77 1.57
C SER A 7 -30.08 -19.30 1.46
N LEU A 8 -31.02 -18.36 1.64
CA LEU A 8 -30.71 -16.92 1.71
C LEU A 8 -29.82 -16.59 2.92
N CYS A 9 -30.10 -17.17 4.10
CA CYS A 9 -29.26 -16.97 5.29
C CYS A 9 -27.84 -17.53 5.09
N VAL A 10 -27.70 -18.74 4.51
CA VAL A 10 -26.38 -19.34 4.26
C VAL A 10 -25.58 -18.49 3.28
N MET A 11 -26.20 -18.01 2.20
CA MET A 11 -25.54 -17.13 1.24
C MET A 11 -25.10 -15.80 1.87
N ALA A 12 -25.93 -15.21 2.74
CA ALA A 12 -25.57 -13.98 3.46
C ALA A 12 -24.37 -14.19 4.42
N VAL A 13 -24.35 -15.31 5.15
CA VAL A 13 -23.21 -15.66 6.04
C VAL A 13 -21.94 -15.86 5.22
N VAL A 14 -22.01 -16.57 4.10
CA VAL A 14 -20.86 -16.77 3.22
C VAL A 14 -20.34 -15.43 2.68
N MET A 15 -21.20 -14.51 2.24
CA MET A 15 -20.74 -13.19 1.77
C MET A 15 -20.02 -12.39 2.86
N THR A 16 -20.44 -12.50 4.12
CA THR A 16 -19.75 -11.79 5.23
C THR A 16 -18.36 -12.35 5.55
N ILE A 17 -18.11 -13.63 5.27
CA ILE A 17 -16.82 -14.28 5.49
C ILE A 17 -15.78 -13.82 4.46
N TRP A 18 -16.24 -13.28 3.32
CA TRP A 18 -15.40 -12.85 2.19
C TRP A 18 -15.22 -11.32 2.16
N TRP A 19 -15.40 -10.64 3.30
CA TRP A 19 -15.09 -9.22 3.41
C TRP A 19 -13.59 -9.03 3.57
N SER A 20 -12.88 -8.78 2.47
CA SER A 20 -11.50 -8.32 2.54
C SER A 20 -11.48 -6.91 3.14
N ARG A 21 -10.52 -6.67 4.04
CA ARG A 21 -10.19 -5.32 4.52
C ARG A 21 -9.37 -4.65 3.42
N VAL A 22 -9.86 -3.53 2.93
CA VAL A 22 -9.08 -2.60 2.10
C VAL A 22 -8.96 -1.33 2.91
N ASP A 23 -7.74 -0.85 3.07
CA ASP A 23 -7.47 0.43 3.70
C ASP A 23 -7.03 1.44 2.63
N ALA A 24 -7.57 2.65 2.72
CA ALA A 24 -7.30 3.74 1.81
C ALA A 24 -7.29 5.04 2.60
N TYR A 25 -6.23 5.81 2.43
CA TYR A 25 -5.99 7.05 3.16
C TYR A 25 -6.13 8.24 2.23
N PHE A 26 -6.57 9.37 2.78
CA PHE A 26 -6.55 10.67 2.10
C PHE A 26 -5.52 11.56 2.77
N LEU A 27 -4.74 12.24 1.94
CA LEU A 27 -3.69 13.16 2.34
C LEU A 27 -3.89 14.49 1.65
N VAL A 28 -3.85 15.57 2.44
CA VAL A 28 -3.82 16.94 1.93
C VAL A 28 -2.40 17.45 1.99
N ILE A 29 -1.85 17.88 0.86
CA ILE A 29 -0.48 18.37 0.71
C ILE A 29 -0.53 19.83 0.30
N ASP A 30 -0.04 20.70 1.18
CA ASP A 30 -0.01 22.14 0.93
C ASP A 30 0.91 22.51 -0.25
N ALA A 31 0.75 23.74 -0.74
CA ALA A 31 1.62 24.28 -1.78
C ALA A 31 3.09 24.26 -1.33
N HIS A 32 3.98 23.75 -2.19
CA HIS A 32 5.41 23.61 -1.91
C HIS A 32 5.77 22.68 -0.75
N ALA A 33 4.83 21.86 -0.27
CA ALA A 33 5.06 20.86 0.76
C ALA A 33 5.41 19.48 0.16
N GLU A 34 6.03 18.64 0.98
CA GLU A 34 6.24 17.22 0.73
C GLU A 34 5.87 16.45 2.01
N GLU A 35 5.01 15.46 1.87
CA GLU A 35 4.55 14.62 2.98
C GLU A 35 5.05 13.19 2.77
N CYS A 36 5.61 12.58 3.82
CA CYS A 36 6.25 11.27 3.72
C CYS A 36 5.70 10.28 4.76
N PHE A 37 5.52 9.04 4.31
CA PHE A 37 5.12 7.88 5.11
C PHE A 37 6.22 6.83 5.07
N PHE A 38 6.24 5.94 6.06
CA PHE A 38 7.24 4.89 6.10
C PHE A 38 6.67 3.55 6.56
N ASP A 39 7.22 2.48 6.00
CA ASP A 39 7.02 1.11 6.47
C ASP A 39 8.36 0.49 6.86
N LYS A 40 8.38 -0.20 7.99
CA LYS A 40 9.53 -0.98 8.42
C LYS A 40 9.33 -2.45 8.07
N VAL A 41 10.15 -2.98 7.17
CA VAL A 41 10.03 -4.36 6.68
C VAL A 41 11.37 -5.08 6.66
N SER A 42 11.30 -6.41 6.56
CA SER A 42 12.45 -7.27 6.32
C SER A 42 12.70 -7.46 4.82
N THR A 43 13.93 -7.82 4.49
CA THR A 43 14.40 -8.16 3.15
C THR A 43 13.48 -9.21 2.52
N GLY A 44 13.17 -9.04 1.24
CA GLY A 44 12.30 -9.91 0.45
C GLY A 44 10.81 -9.66 0.63
N THR A 45 10.39 -8.86 1.62
CA THR A 45 8.97 -8.49 1.80
C THR A 45 8.47 -7.73 0.58
N LYS A 46 7.31 -8.13 0.05
CA LYS A 46 6.67 -7.45 -1.08
C LYS A 46 5.95 -6.20 -0.59
N LEU A 47 6.31 -5.06 -1.15
CA LEU A 47 5.71 -3.76 -0.86
C LEU A 47 4.89 -3.29 -2.06
N GLY A 48 3.78 -2.60 -1.79
CA GLY A 48 2.90 -2.01 -2.79
C GLY A 48 2.50 -0.59 -2.42
N LEU A 49 2.44 0.29 -3.41
CA LEU A 49 1.88 1.64 -3.30
C LEU A 49 0.86 1.83 -4.42
N THR A 50 -0.36 2.21 -4.09
CA THR A 50 -1.35 2.68 -5.06
C THR A 50 -1.76 4.10 -4.68
N PHE A 51 -1.84 5.02 -5.64
CA PHE A 51 -2.28 6.39 -5.38
C PHE A 51 -3.07 6.98 -6.55
N GLU A 52 -3.87 7.99 -6.23
CA GLU A 52 -4.66 8.78 -7.18
C GLU A 52 -4.86 10.21 -6.63
N VAL A 53 -4.63 11.22 -7.47
CA VAL A 53 -4.90 12.61 -7.12
C VAL A 53 -6.39 12.87 -7.31
N VAL A 54 -7.08 13.21 -6.22
CA VAL A 54 -8.54 13.39 -6.22
C VAL A 54 -8.95 14.85 -6.34
N GLU A 55 -8.11 15.79 -5.90
CA GLU A 55 -8.38 17.22 -5.99
C GLU A 55 -7.09 18.06 -6.05
N GLY A 56 -7.18 19.23 -6.68
CA GLY A 56 -6.15 20.27 -6.66
C GLY A 56 -5.39 20.43 -7.99
N GLY A 57 -5.08 21.68 -8.33
CA GLY A 57 -4.22 22.06 -9.45
C GLY A 57 -4.49 21.35 -10.78
N PHE A 58 -3.45 20.75 -11.37
CA PHE A 58 -3.51 19.98 -12.61
C PHE A 58 -3.80 18.48 -12.40
N LEU A 59 -4.25 18.10 -11.20
CA LEU A 59 -4.45 16.71 -10.80
C LEU A 59 -3.17 15.86 -10.98
N ASP A 60 -2.03 16.44 -10.61
CA ASP A 60 -0.70 15.84 -10.71
C ASP A 60 0.00 15.83 -9.34
N ILE A 61 0.91 14.89 -9.08
CA ILE A 61 1.72 14.87 -7.85
C ILE A 61 3.10 14.28 -8.13
N ASP A 62 4.12 14.73 -7.41
CA ASP A 62 5.44 14.13 -7.45
C ASP A 62 5.50 12.98 -6.43
N VAL A 63 5.90 11.79 -6.86
CA VAL A 63 5.99 10.60 -5.99
C VAL A 63 7.42 10.11 -5.96
N LYS A 64 7.95 9.87 -4.76
CA LYS A 64 9.31 9.35 -4.56
C LYS A 64 9.31 8.24 -3.51
N ILE A 65 9.88 7.09 -3.87
CA ILE A 65 10.08 5.95 -2.98
C ILE A 65 11.59 5.81 -2.71
N THR A 66 11.96 5.81 -1.44
CA THR A 66 13.38 5.75 -1.00
C THR A 66 13.58 4.55 -0.08
N GLY A 67 14.66 3.80 -0.29
CA GLY A 67 15.03 2.68 0.55
C GLY A 67 15.76 3.07 1.85
N PRO A 68 16.03 2.11 2.74
CA PRO A 68 16.73 2.34 4.01
C PRO A 68 18.16 2.87 3.84
N ASP A 69 18.77 2.62 2.69
CA ASP A 69 20.10 3.08 2.29
C ASP A 69 20.09 4.49 1.65
N ASN A 70 18.95 5.18 1.71
CA ASN A 70 18.70 6.47 1.05
C ASN A 70 18.76 6.43 -0.49
N LYS A 71 18.73 5.24 -1.11
CA LYS A 71 18.63 5.16 -2.57
C LYS A 71 17.19 5.31 -3.02
N VAL A 72 17.01 6.06 -4.09
CA VAL A 72 15.73 6.19 -4.77
C VAL A 72 15.42 4.89 -5.51
N ILE A 73 14.31 4.27 -5.12
CA ILE A 73 13.80 3.04 -5.75
C ILE A 73 12.89 3.40 -6.92
N HIS A 74 12.08 4.43 -6.72
CA HIS A 74 11.16 4.95 -7.74
C HIS A 74 11.01 6.46 -7.57
N SER A 75 10.92 7.19 -8.68
CA SER A 75 10.63 8.62 -8.69
C SER A 75 9.86 8.95 -9.95
N GLU A 76 8.73 9.61 -9.78
CA GLU A 76 7.87 10.04 -10.86
C GLU A 76 7.37 11.45 -10.57
N GLU A 77 7.48 12.32 -11.55
CA GLU A 77 7.01 13.71 -11.46
C GLU A 77 5.69 13.84 -12.21
N ARG A 78 4.79 14.67 -11.68
CA ARG A 78 3.48 14.99 -12.29
C ARG A 78 2.62 13.76 -12.63
N ALA A 79 2.57 12.78 -11.74
CA ALA A 79 1.69 11.63 -11.88
C ALA A 79 0.27 11.95 -11.41
N SER A 80 -0.77 11.55 -12.16
CA SER A 80 -2.16 11.67 -11.71
C SER A 80 -2.63 10.45 -10.90
N SER A 81 -2.10 9.28 -11.22
CA SER A 81 -2.31 8.04 -10.48
C SER A 81 -1.20 7.04 -10.77
N GLY A 82 -1.10 6.00 -9.96
CA GLY A 82 -0.09 4.96 -10.18
C GLY A 82 -0.26 3.77 -9.25
N LYS A 83 0.30 2.64 -9.68
CA LYS A 83 0.44 1.42 -8.87
C LYS A 83 1.85 0.86 -9.01
N TYR A 84 2.55 0.82 -7.88
CA TYR A 84 3.92 0.38 -7.79
C TYR A 84 4.02 -0.82 -6.86
N THR A 85 4.84 -1.79 -7.22
CA THR A 85 5.04 -3.00 -6.43
C THR A 85 6.48 -3.46 -6.57
N PHE A 86 7.16 -3.64 -5.45
CA PHE A 86 8.58 -4.00 -5.42
C PHE A 86 8.86 -4.88 -4.20
N ALA A 87 10.03 -5.53 -4.18
CA ALA A 87 10.49 -6.30 -3.02
C ALA A 87 11.51 -5.48 -2.24
N ALA A 88 11.45 -5.56 -0.91
CA ALA A 88 12.44 -4.97 -0.04
C ALA A 88 13.81 -5.62 -0.30
N HIS A 89 14.79 -4.84 -0.75
CA HIS A 89 16.14 -5.32 -1.01
C HIS A 89 16.98 -5.45 0.27
N MET A 90 16.57 -4.81 1.36
CA MET A 90 17.22 -4.90 2.67
C MET A 90 16.23 -4.63 3.81
N ASP A 91 16.62 -4.99 5.03
CA ASP A 91 15.85 -4.67 6.22
C ASP A 91 15.91 -3.16 6.52
N GLY A 92 14.76 -2.57 6.86
CA GLY A 92 14.71 -1.19 7.34
C GLY A 92 13.45 -0.44 6.94
N ASN A 93 13.55 0.89 7.00
CA ASN A 93 12.44 1.80 6.70
C ASN A 93 12.45 2.17 5.22
N TYR A 94 11.36 1.88 4.53
CA TYR A 94 11.07 2.36 3.19
C TYR A 94 10.19 3.59 3.28
N LEU A 95 10.57 4.67 2.61
CA LEU A 95 9.87 5.96 2.65
C LEU A 95 9.12 6.20 1.35
N TYR A 96 7.86 6.60 1.45
CA TYR A 96 6.99 7.01 0.36
C TYR A 96 6.65 8.49 0.55
N CYS A 97 7.11 9.34 -0.37
CA CYS A 97 6.91 10.79 -0.28
C CYS A 97 6.06 11.28 -1.44
N PHE A 98 5.11 12.17 -1.13
CA PHE A 98 4.25 12.87 -2.07
C PHE A 98 4.56 14.36 -2.01
N GLY A 99 4.94 14.94 -3.14
CA GLY A 99 5.40 16.33 -3.25
C GLY A 99 4.48 17.19 -4.09
N ASN A 100 4.13 18.36 -3.57
CA ASN A 100 3.45 19.43 -4.31
C ASN A 100 4.45 20.57 -4.63
N LYS A 101 5.61 20.23 -5.20
CA LYS A 101 6.74 21.15 -5.30
C LYS A 101 6.59 22.16 -6.44
N MET A 102 6.04 21.71 -7.58
CA MET A 102 6.09 22.47 -8.83
C MET A 102 4.75 23.09 -9.27
N SER A 103 3.63 22.70 -8.66
CA SER A 103 2.31 22.96 -9.24
C SER A 103 1.32 23.48 -8.19
N THR A 104 1.12 24.81 -8.15
CA THR A 104 -0.08 25.55 -7.69
C THR A 104 -0.09 26.11 -6.26
N MET A 105 -0.78 27.26 -6.12
CA MET A 105 -1.06 28.00 -4.87
C MET A 105 -2.05 27.28 -3.94
N THR A 106 -2.58 26.13 -4.35
CA THR A 106 -3.65 25.40 -3.67
C THR A 106 -3.14 24.05 -3.17
N PRO A 107 -3.64 23.57 -2.02
CA PRO A 107 -3.36 22.21 -1.57
C PRO A 107 -3.86 21.16 -2.58
N LYS A 108 -3.21 20.01 -2.59
CA LYS A 108 -3.62 18.82 -3.36
C LYS A 108 -4.12 17.75 -2.43
N VAL A 109 -5.11 17.00 -2.89
CA VAL A 109 -5.65 15.86 -2.14
C VAL A 109 -5.31 14.58 -2.90
N VAL A 110 -4.62 13.67 -2.23
CA VAL A 110 -4.19 12.38 -2.78
C VAL A 110 -4.81 11.26 -1.96
N MET A 111 -5.46 10.33 -2.64
CA MET A 111 -5.87 9.06 -2.06
C MET A 111 -4.76 8.04 -2.29
N PHE A 112 -4.37 7.29 -1.27
CA PHE A 112 -3.33 6.27 -1.41
C PHE A 112 -3.54 5.07 -0.50
N SER A 113 -2.96 3.93 -0.89
CA SER A 113 -2.87 2.71 -0.09
C SER A 113 -1.45 2.16 -0.12
N MET A 114 -0.99 1.67 1.03
CA MET A 114 0.30 0.98 1.18
C MET A 114 0.01 -0.48 1.53
N ASP A 115 0.54 -1.40 0.73
CA ASP A 115 0.35 -2.83 0.89
C ASP A 115 1.68 -3.48 1.33
N VAL A 116 1.68 -4.12 2.49
CA VAL A 116 2.81 -4.90 2.99
C VAL A 116 2.46 -6.38 2.91
N GLY A 117 3.16 -7.11 2.06
CA GLY A 117 3.03 -8.56 1.92
C GLY A 117 3.70 -9.32 3.05
N ASP A 118 3.62 -10.65 3.00
CA ASP A 118 4.25 -11.50 4.00
C ASP A 118 5.78 -11.40 3.94
N ALA A 119 6.41 -11.30 5.11
CA ALA A 119 7.85 -11.44 5.23
C ALA A 119 8.27 -12.85 4.77
N PRO A 120 9.41 -13.00 4.08
CA PRO A 120 9.92 -14.33 3.76
C PRO A 120 10.19 -15.09 5.06
N LYS A 121 9.61 -16.28 5.17
CA LYS A 121 9.82 -17.17 6.32
C LYS A 121 11.28 -17.60 6.34
N THR A 122 11.91 -17.49 7.50
CA THR A 122 13.27 -18.01 7.69
C THR A 122 13.29 -19.54 7.61
N GLU A 123 14.43 -20.13 7.24
CA GLU A 123 14.60 -21.59 7.18
C GLU A 123 14.27 -22.30 8.52
N GLU A 124 14.48 -21.61 9.64
CA GLU A 124 14.11 -22.11 10.98
C GLU A 124 12.59 -22.16 11.17
N GLN A 125 11.87 -21.15 10.67
CA GLN A 125 10.40 -21.11 10.69
C GLN A 125 9.79 -22.15 9.73
N LEU A 126 10.44 -22.40 8.59
CA LEU A 126 10.04 -23.46 7.66
C LEU A 126 10.20 -24.84 8.33
N LYS A 127 11.36 -25.11 8.96
CA LYS A 127 11.61 -26.36 9.70
C LYS A 127 10.66 -26.58 10.89
N ALA A 128 10.33 -25.52 11.63
CA ALA A 128 9.37 -25.59 12.73
C ALA A 128 7.93 -25.82 12.24
N GLN A 129 7.56 -25.28 11.07
CA GLN A 129 6.26 -25.50 10.46
C GLN A 129 6.12 -26.94 9.95
N ASP A 130 7.17 -27.51 9.36
CA ASP A 130 7.22 -28.91 8.92
C ASP A 130 7.17 -29.90 10.10
N ALA A 131 7.80 -29.57 11.23
CA ALA A 131 7.76 -30.38 12.44
C ALA A 131 6.37 -30.41 13.11
N ASN A 132 5.56 -29.34 12.94
CA ASN A 132 4.23 -29.25 13.54
C ASN A 132 3.14 -29.85 12.63
N HIS A 133 3.40 -29.98 11.32
CA HIS A 133 2.48 -30.61 10.36
C HIS A 133 2.60 -32.15 10.31
N ASN A 134 3.57 -32.73 11.02
CA ASN A 134 3.83 -34.17 11.06
C ASN A 134 3.51 -34.82 12.42
N LYS A 135 2.61 -34.22 13.21
CA LYS A 135 2.13 -34.79 14.48
C LYS A 135 0.61 -34.97 14.48
#